data_AF-A0A5U7LUU8-F1
#
_entry.id   AF-A0A5U7LUU8-F1
#
_cell.length_a   1.000
_cell.length_b   1.000
_cell.length_c   1.000
_cell.angle_alpha   90.00
_cell.angle_beta   90.00
_cell.angle_gamma   90.00
#
_symmetry.space_group_name_H-M   'P 1'
#
loop_
_entity.id
_entity.type
_entity.pdbx_description
1 polymer ?
#
loop_
_entity_poly.entity_id
_entity_poly.type
_entity_poly.pdbx_seq_one_letter_code
_entity_poly.pdbx_strand_id
1 'polypeptide(L)'
;MIVFLTGCVGHQWVKVGATPQEALLAETACKARALKELPPDNIVRDKQTTKNEKYKKTSTRYSTFDANEYQRDILVKDCMYQNGWTQTEVRR
;
A
#
# COMPACT_ATOMS: atom_id res chain seq x y z
N MET A 1 -5.85 33.34 -15.75
CA MET A 1 -6.29 31.96 -15.49
C MET A 1 -5.05 31.08 -15.63
N ILE A 2 -4.38 30.71 -14.52
CA ILE A 2 -3.18 29.88 -14.55
C ILE A 2 -3.61 28.43 -14.33
N VAL A 3 -3.45 27.60 -15.36
CA VAL A 3 -3.69 26.17 -15.31
C VAL A 3 -2.43 25.52 -14.73
N PHE A 4 -2.43 25.23 -13.43
CA PHE A 4 -1.41 24.37 -12.85
C PHE A 4 -1.73 22.92 -13.24
N LEU A 5 -0.99 22.39 -14.22
CA LEU A 5 -0.92 20.97 -14.50
C LEU A 5 -0.26 20.29 -13.28
N THR A 6 -1.05 19.79 -12.35
CA THR A 6 -0.57 18.91 -11.29
C THR A 6 -0.20 17.57 -11.91
N GLY A 7 1.04 17.43 -12.37
CA GLY A 7 1.56 16.13 -12.84
C GLY A 7 1.61 15.15 -11.67
N CYS A 8 1.00 13.98 -11.83
CA CYS A 8 1.07 12.92 -10.83
C CYS A 8 2.51 12.38 -10.78
N VAL A 9 3.24 12.70 -9.72
CA VAL A 9 4.55 12.08 -9.45
C VAL A 9 4.29 10.66 -8.94
N GLY A 10 4.74 9.66 -9.67
CA GLY A 10 4.78 8.27 -9.25
C GLY A 10 6.18 7.87 -8.79
N HIS A 11 6.30 6.69 -8.18
CA HIS A 11 7.60 6.11 -7.85
C HIS A 11 7.79 4.78 -8.57
N GLN A 12 9.02 4.49 -8.99
CA GLN A 12 9.40 3.19 -9.55
C GLN A 12 10.71 2.68 -8.94
N TRP A 13 10.86 1.37 -8.87
CA TRP A 13 12.10 0.70 -8.49
C TRP A 13 12.97 0.47 -9.72
N VAL A 14 14.23 0.91 -9.67
CA VAL A 14 15.21 0.73 -10.74
C VAL A 14 16.48 0.05 -10.23
N LYS A 15 17.11 -0.71 -11.11
CA LYS A 15 18.43 -1.32 -10.93
C LYS A 15 19.09 -1.46 -12.29
N VAL A 16 20.40 -1.20 -12.38
CA VAL A 16 21.13 -1.24 -13.66
C VAL A 16 21.01 -2.63 -14.28
N GLY A 17 20.57 -2.69 -15.54
CA GLY A 17 20.38 -3.92 -16.30
C GLY A 17 19.13 -4.72 -15.94
N ALA A 18 18.31 -4.27 -14.97
CA ALA A 18 17.09 -4.95 -14.58
C ALA A 18 15.86 -4.41 -15.34
N THR A 19 14.93 -5.31 -15.60
CA THR A 19 13.65 -5.05 -16.24
C THR A 19 12.58 -4.65 -15.21
N PRO A 20 11.49 -3.98 -15.64
CA PRO A 20 10.36 -3.68 -14.75
C PRO A 20 9.71 -4.94 -14.15
N GLN A 21 9.72 -6.05 -14.88
CA GLN A 21 9.17 -7.32 -14.39
C GLN A 21 9.99 -7.88 -13.24
N GLU A 22 11.33 -7.77 -13.30
CA GLU A 22 12.21 -8.16 -12.20
C GLU A 22 12.02 -7.26 -10.97
N ALA A 23 11.74 -5.97 -11.18
CA ALA A 23 11.42 -5.04 -10.09
C ALA A 23 10.13 -5.47 -9.37
N LEU A 24 9.08 -5.81 -10.13
CA LEU A 24 7.82 -6.30 -9.58
C LEU A 24 7.99 -7.61 -8.81
N LEU A 25 8.77 -8.56 -9.34
CA LEU A 25 9.05 -9.82 -8.67
C LEU A 25 9.81 -9.61 -7.36
N ALA A 26 10.84 -8.76 -7.36
CA ALA A 26 11.60 -8.42 -6.17
C ALA A 26 10.71 -7.72 -5.11
N GLU A 27 9.91 -6.73 -5.52
CA GLU A 27 9.00 -6.02 -4.62
C GLU A 27 7.96 -6.98 -4.01
N THR A 28 7.44 -7.93 -4.81
CA THR A 28 6.51 -8.95 -4.33
C THR A 28 7.14 -9.87 -3.29
N ALA A 29 8.38 -10.31 -3.52
CA ALA A 29 9.12 -11.12 -2.55
C ALA A 29 9.36 -10.35 -1.24
N CYS A 30 9.75 -9.08 -1.34
CA CYS A 30 9.93 -8.20 -0.19
C CYS A 30 8.61 -7.98 0.58
N LYS A 31 7.48 -7.77 -0.10
CA LYS A 31 6.13 -7.70 0.52
C LYS A 31 5.77 -8.98 1.26
N ALA A 32 6.03 -10.14 0.64
CA ALA A 32 5.76 -11.43 1.27
C ALA A 32 6.62 -11.64 2.53
N ARG A 33 7.90 -11.24 2.51
CA ARG A 33 8.78 -11.28 3.70
C ARG A 33 8.26 -10.34 4.78
N ALA A 34 7.99 -9.08 4.44
CA ALA A 34 7.52 -8.07 5.38
C ALA A 34 6.19 -8.47 6.05
N LEU A 35 5.28 -9.15 5.34
CA LEU A 35 4.05 -9.70 5.92
C LEU A 35 4.28 -10.82 6.93
N LYS A 36 5.34 -11.63 6.75
CA LYS A 36 5.71 -12.68 7.71
C LYS A 36 6.35 -12.09 8.97
N GLU A 37 7.20 -11.08 8.79
CA GLU A 37 7.93 -10.42 9.88
C GLU A 37 7.05 -9.48 10.69
N LEU A 38 6.16 -8.73 10.01
CA LEU A 38 5.22 -7.82 10.61
C LEU A 38 3.80 -8.04 10.05
N PRO A 39 3.07 -9.03 10.60
CA PRO A 39 1.71 -9.32 10.18
C PRO A 39 0.76 -8.13 10.35
N PRO A 40 -0.36 -8.09 9.59
CA PRO A 40 -1.38 -7.06 9.77
C PRO A 40 -1.95 -7.06 11.20
N ASP A 41 -2.03 -5.87 11.79
CA ASP A 41 -2.73 -5.63 13.05
C ASP A 41 -4.02 -4.86 12.75
N ASN A 42 -5.07 -5.59 12.38
CA ASN A 42 -6.33 -5.00 11.95
C ASN A 42 -7.15 -4.53 13.15
N ILE A 43 -7.30 -3.21 13.27
CA ILE A 43 -8.07 -2.55 14.33
C ILE A 43 -9.38 -2.01 13.76
N VAL A 44 -10.49 -2.26 14.46
CA VAL A 44 -11.79 -1.65 14.14
C VAL A 44 -11.75 -0.17 14.50
N ARG A 45 -11.96 0.69 13.50
CA ARG A 45 -12.02 2.14 13.69
C ARG A 45 -13.42 2.60 14.03
N ASP A 46 -14.40 2.18 13.23
CA ASP A 46 -15.79 2.59 13.38
C ASP A 46 -16.74 1.41 13.21
N LYS A 47 -17.91 1.56 13.85
CA LYS A 47 -19.06 0.68 13.68
C LYS A 47 -20.26 1.55 13.32
N GLN A 48 -20.84 1.31 12.14
CA GLN A 48 -22.04 2.00 11.68
C GLN A 48 -23.16 0.99 11.55
N THR A 49 -24.25 1.20 12.30
CA THR A 49 -25.47 0.40 12.19
C THR A 49 -26.55 1.24 11.52
N THR A 50 -27.07 0.76 10.40
CA THR A 50 -28.18 1.39 9.66
C THR A 50 -29.41 0.50 9.77
N LYS A 51 -30.52 1.08 10.21
CA LYS A 51 -31.84 0.43 10.24
C LYS A 51 -32.68 0.95 9.08
N ASN A 52 -33.27 0.05 8.31
CA ASN A 52 -34.21 0.35 7.25
C ASN A 52 -35.58 -0.21 7.66
N GLU A 53 -36.47 0.68 8.12
CA GLU A 53 -37.78 0.30 8.64
C GLU A 53 -38.72 -0.23 7.54
N LYS A 54 -38.65 0.36 6.34
CA LYS A 54 -39.48 -0.04 5.18
C LYS A 54 -39.29 -1.51 4.82
N TYR A 55 -38.06 -2.02 4.89
CA TYR A 55 -37.74 -3.42 4.61
C TYR A 55 -37.47 -4.25 5.87
N LYS A 56 -37.67 -3.68 7.07
CA LYS A 56 -37.33 -4.29 8.37
C LYS A 56 -35.92 -4.90 8.40
N LYS A 57 -34.93 -4.23 7.80
CA LYS A 57 -33.53 -4.70 7.74
C LYS A 57 -32.63 -3.86 8.62
N THR A 58 -31.71 -4.52 9.33
CA THR A 58 -30.61 -3.86 10.03
C THR A 58 -29.30 -4.31 9.42
N SER A 59 -28.44 -3.38 9.04
CA SER A 59 -27.09 -3.65 8.54
C SER A 59 -26.08 -3.01 9.47
N THR A 60 -25.02 -3.72 9.79
CA THR A 60 -23.87 -3.17 10.54
C THR A 60 -22.64 -3.29 9.66
N ARG A 61 -21.92 -2.18 9.50
CA ARG A 61 -20.65 -2.11 8.81
C ARG A 61 -19.56 -1.75 9.80
N TYR A 62 -18.41 -2.37 9.63
CA TYR A 62 -17.19 -2.05 10.38
C TYR A 62 -16.19 -1.45 9.40
N SER A 63 -15.52 -0.37 9.81
CA SER A 63 -14.29 0.08 9.16
C SER A 63 -13.12 -0.48 9.96
N THR A 64 -12.13 -1.03 9.26
CA THR A 64 -10.88 -1.54 9.86
C THR A 64 -9.69 -0.88 9.20
N PHE A 65 -8.60 -0.74 9.93
CA PHE A 65 -7.31 -0.35 9.38
C PHE A 65 -6.21 -1.22 9.97
N ASP A 66 -5.12 -1.39 9.24
CA ASP A 66 -3.96 -2.13 9.71
C ASP A 66 -2.98 -1.16 10.38
N ALA A 67 -2.79 -1.29 11.70
CA ALA A 67 -1.90 -0.44 12.47
C ALA A 67 -0.42 -0.60 12.09
N ASN A 68 -0.05 -1.72 11.45
CA ASN A 68 1.30 -2.04 11.03
C ASN A 68 1.59 -1.69 9.56
N GLU A 69 0.62 -1.16 8.81
CA GLU A 69 0.76 -0.93 7.37
C GLU A 69 1.98 -0.07 7.03
N TYR A 70 2.16 1.05 7.74
CA TYR A 70 3.24 1.99 7.49
C TYR A 70 4.63 1.38 7.79
N GLN A 71 4.77 0.74 8.94
CA GLN A 71 6.00 0.07 9.37
C GLN A 71 6.35 -1.07 8.43
N ARG A 72 5.34 -1.80 7.92
CA ARG A 72 5.55 -2.87 6.95
C ARG A 72 6.03 -2.32 5.60
N ASP A 73 5.53 -1.17 5.15
CA ASP A 73 6.05 -0.50 3.94
C ASP A 73 7.53 -0.14 4.08
N ILE A 74 7.97 0.27 5.29
CA ILE A 74 9.40 0.50 5.57
C ILE A 74 10.22 -0.78 5.40
N LEU A 75 9.74 -1.92 5.90
CA LEU A 75 10.43 -3.22 5.73
C LEU A 75 10.52 -3.64 4.25
N VAL A 76 9.50 -3.34 3.45
CA VAL A 76 9.53 -3.58 2.01
C VAL A 76 10.61 -2.72 1.34
N LYS A 77 10.66 -1.42 1.67
CA LYS A 77 11.67 -0.50 1.14
C LYS A 77 13.09 -0.91 1.54
N ASP A 78 13.32 -1.22 2.81
CA ASP A 78 14.61 -1.70 3.31
C ASP A 78 15.05 -2.97 2.56
N CYS A 79 14.15 -3.94 2.39
CA CYS A 79 14.41 -5.13 1.60
C CYS A 79 14.81 -4.80 0.15
N MET A 80 14.12 -3.86 -0.50
CA MET A 80 14.45 -3.44 -1.87
C MET A 80 15.83 -2.79 -1.93
N TYR A 81 16.15 -1.88 -1.01
CA TYR A 81 17.45 -1.22 -0.95
C TYR A 81 18.59 -2.21 -0.70
N GLN A 82 18.41 -3.17 0.22
CA GLN A 82 19.39 -4.24 0.48
C GLN A 82 19.64 -5.11 -0.76
N ASN A 83 18.63 -5.27 -1.62
CA ASN A 83 18.75 -6.00 -2.89
C ASN A 83 19.31 -5.14 -4.04
N GLY A 84 19.75 -3.91 -3.75
CA GLY A 84 20.37 -2.99 -4.71
C GLY A 84 19.37 -2.30 -5.63
N TRP A 85 18.11 -2.21 -5.23
CA TRP A 85 17.11 -1.41 -5.94
C TRP A 85 17.09 0.01 -5.39
N THR A 86 16.82 0.97 -6.27
CA THR A 86 16.67 2.39 -5.90
C THR A 86 15.30 2.88 -6.33
N GLN A 87 14.64 3.66 -5.46
CA GLN A 87 13.38 4.31 -5.79
C GLN A 87 13.65 5.62 -6.53
N THR A 88 12.98 5.82 -7.67
CA THR A 88 13.06 7.06 -8.46
C THR A 88 11.67 7.64 -8.67
N GLU A 89 11.58 8.96 -8.65
CA GLU A 89 10.37 9.68 -9.02
C GLU A 89 10.18 9.65 -10.54
N VAL A 90 8.97 9.34 -10.97
CA VAL A 90 8.57 9.35 -12.37
C VAL A 90 7.45 10.36 -12.53
N ARG A 91 7.68 11.38 -13.34
CA ARG A 91 6.60 12.27 -13.78
C ARG A 91 5.80 11.56 -14.87
N ARG A 92 4.51 11.37 -14.65
CA ARG A 92 3.54 10.97 -15.68
C ARG A 92 2.89 12.20 -16.31
#